data_AF-A0A0D7BIG3-F1
#
_entry.id   AF-A0A0D7BIG3-F1
#
_cell.length_a   1.000
_cell.length_b   1.000
_cell.length_c   1.000
_cell.angle_alpha   90.00
_cell.angle_beta   90.00
_cell.angle_gamma   90.00
#
_symmetry.space_group_name_H-M   'P 1'
#
loop_
_entity.id
_entity.type
_entity.pdbx_description
1 polymer ?
#
loop_
_entity_poly.entity_id
_entity_poly.type
_entity_poly.pdbx_seq_one_letter_code
_entity_poly.pdbx_strand_id
1 'polypeptide(L)'
;MNVANPAGGLVYVLSENGTKFSDDELTQWYEEGHGPARLTVDGYLSAQRYQAIDSQKPTWLMVYETTDAAAADSPAYAALRESAPAKDGEVLRSLSSFSRRIYNHIGTFVPPEPDPSASLPGRYLLNVEFEVTAEMEAEFNKWYEEEHMPMLARVPGWLRGRRFTFEKESPVGRGDAAGQPILKYLAIHELENNSFAETEEFKAAVSTPWRARVAEGITGKSMRTFKLTRVIEKS
;
A
#
# COMPACT_ATOMS: atom_id res chain seq x y z
N MET A 1 18.06 -14.90 5.56
CA MET A 1 18.31 -14.95 4.10
C MET A 1 17.37 -13.97 3.45
N ASN A 2 17.90 -13.04 2.65
CA ASN A 2 17.09 -12.10 1.88
C ASN A 2 16.30 -12.90 0.84
N VAL A 3 15.00 -13.07 1.04
CA VAL A 3 14.13 -13.50 -0.07
C VAL A 3 14.12 -12.28 -1.00
N ALA A 4 14.84 -12.36 -2.11
CA ALA A 4 14.90 -11.28 -3.10
C ALA A 4 13.47 -11.00 -3.56
N ASN A 5 12.86 -9.93 -3.05
CA ASN A 5 11.59 -9.45 -3.54
C ASN A 5 11.88 -8.71 -4.85
N PRO A 6 11.42 -9.20 -6.02
CA PRO A 6 11.67 -8.52 -7.29
C PRO A 6 10.94 -7.16 -7.39
N ALA A 7 10.07 -6.83 -6.43
CA ALA A 7 9.36 -5.56 -6.38
C ALA A 7 10.21 -4.44 -5.77
N GLY A 8 10.64 -3.49 -6.61
CA GLY A 8 11.31 -2.24 -6.23
C GLY A 8 10.41 -1.01 -6.28
N GLY A 9 9.17 -1.14 -6.72
CA GLY A 9 8.18 -0.06 -6.77
C GLY A 9 6.78 -0.52 -6.38
N LEU A 10 5.91 0.46 -6.14
CA LEU A 10 4.52 0.25 -5.76
C LEU A 10 3.61 1.25 -6.48
N VAL A 11 2.55 0.76 -7.10
CA VAL A 11 1.42 1.60 -7.51
C VAL A 11 0.28 1.39 -6.53
N TYR A 12 -0.03 2.44 -5.78
CA TYR A 12 -0.97 2.45 -4.69
C TYR A 12 -2.18 3.31 -5.08
N VAL A 13 -3.36 2.68 -5.18
CA VAL A 13 -4.57 3.35 -5.67
C VAL A 13 -5.66 3.32 -4.61
N LEU A 14 -6.00 4.50 -4.08
CA LEU A 14 -7.17 4.66 -3.23
C LEU A 14 -8.34 5.15 -4.08
N SER A 15 -9.51 4.52 -3.89
CA SER A 15 -10.72 4.94 -4.59
C SER A 15 -11.97 4.77 -3.74
N GLU A 16 -12.94 5.63 -4.00
CA GLU A 16 -14.28 5.55 -3.43
C GLU A 16 -15.28 5.44 -4.58
N ASN A 17 -16.19 4.48 -4.46
CA ASN A 17 -17.21 4.27 -5.46
C ASN A 17 -18.12 5.50 -5.57
N GLY A 18 -18.61 5.75 -6.78
CA GLY A 18 -19.69 6.71 -7.01
C GLY A 18 -21.05 6.03 -6.89
N THR A 19 -22.10 6.71 -7.35
CA THR A 19 -23.47 6.18 -7.36
C THR A 19 -23.91 5.63 -8.72
N LYS A 20 -23.08 5.79 -9.77
CA LYS A 20 -23.45 5.44 -11.15
C LYS A 20 -23.44 3.94 -11.42
N PHE A 21 -22.49 3.22 -10.85
CA PHE A 21 -22.33 1.77 -10.98
C PHE A 21 -22.48 1.13 -9.61
N SER A 22 -23.03 -0.09 -9.58
CA SER A 22 -23.09 -0.90 -8.36
C SER A 22 -21.71 -1.39 -7.92
N ASP A 23 -21.59 -1.78 -6.65
CA ASP A 23 -20.35 -2.35 -6.11
C ASP A 23 -19.93 -3.64 -6.85
N ASP A 24 -20.90 -4.43 -7.31
CA ASP A 24 -20.66 -5.66 -8.09
C ASP A 24 -20.11 -5.33 -9.48
N GLU A 25 -20.69 -4.35 -10.18
CA GLU A 25 -20.19 -3.91 -11.49
C GLU A 25 -18.77 -3.34 -11.41
N LEU A 26 -18.47 -2.57 -10.36
CA LEU A 26 -17.13 -2.03 -10.12
C LEU A 26 -16.15 -3.13 -9.73
N THR A 27 -16.62 -4.13 -8.98
CA THR A 27 -15.82 -5.29 -8.61
C THR A 27 -15.46 -6.13 -9.82
N GLN A 28 -16.45 -6.47 -10.64
CA GLN A 28 -16.23 -7.18 -11.89
C GLN A 28 -15.28 -6.42 -12.81
N TRP A 29 -15.47 -5.10 -12.95
CA TRP A 29 -14.59 -4.27 -13.76
C TRP A 29 -13.13 -4.31 -13.28
N TYR A 30 -12.89 -4.20 -11.96
CA TYR A 30 -11.53 -4.30 -11.40
C TYR A 30 -10.93 -5.69 -11.59
N GLU A 31 -11.70 -6.76 -11.38
CA GLU A 31 -11.19 -8.12 -11.30
C GLU A 31 -11.04 -8.82 -12.65
N GLU A 32 -11.89 -8.51 -13.63
CA GLU A 32 -11.92 -9.22 -14.91
C GLU A 32 -11.31 -8.42 -16.05
N GLY A 33 -11.24 -7.09 -15.93
CA GLY A 33 -10.76 -6.20 -16.99
C GLY A 33 -9.62 -5.31 -16.54
N HIS A 34 -9.94 -4.32 -15.70
CA HIS A 34 -9.02 -3.24 -15.38
C HIS A 34 -7.76 -3.75 -14.69
N GLY A 35 -7.87 -4.54 -13.62
CA GLY A 35 -6.73 -5.08 -12.89
C GLY A 35 -5.84 -5.99 -13.73
N PRO A 36 -6.36 -7.09 -14.32
CA PRO A 36 -5.57 -8.01 -15.14
C PRO A 36 -4.85 -7.33 -16.30
N ALA A 37 -5.48 -6.34 -16.95
CA ALA A 37 -4.87 -5.62 -18.07
C ALA A 37 -3.57 -4.88 -17.67
N ARG A 38 -3.39 -4.50 -16.40
CA ARG A 38 -2.12 -3.88 -15.96
C ARG A 38 -1.01 -4.92 -15.82
N LEU A 39 -1.34 -6.18 -15.51
CA LEU A 39 -0.37 -7.25 -15.36
C LEU A 39 0.24 -7.73 -16.69
N THR A 40 -0.31 -7.27 -17.83
CA THR A 40 0.29 -7.48 -19.15
C THR A 40 1.42 -6.50 -19.45
N VAL A 41 1.60 -5.46 -18.63
CA VAL A 41 2.67 -4.48 -18.80
C VAL A 41 3.94 -4.99 -18.14
N ASP A 42 5.05 -4.99 -18.87
CA ASP A 42 6.35 -5.35 -18.32
C ASP A 42 6.70 -4.45 -17.13
N GLY A 43 7.16 -5.07 -16.05
CA GLY A 43 7.42 -4.39 -14.79
C GLY A 43 6.25 -4.42 -13.80
N TYR A 44 5.03 -4.76 -14.20
CA TYR A 44 3.94 -5.08 -13.27
C TYR A 44 3.99 -6.54 -12.88
N LEU A 45 4.11 -6.81 -11.57
CA LEU A 45 4.43 -8.13 -11.03
C LEU A 45 3.19 -8.83 -10.46
N SER A 46 2.37 -8.10 -9.70
CA SER A 46 1.15 -8.63 -9.11
C SER A 46 0.17 -7.52 -8.76
N ALA A 47 -1.07 -7.90 -8.47
CA ALA A 47 -2.14 -6.98 -8.17
C ALA A 47 -3.02 -7.54 -7.03
N GLN A 48 -3.28 -6.71 -6.02
CA GLN A 48 -4.12 -7.06 -4.88
C GLN A 48 -5.17 -5.98 -4.63
N ARG A 49 -6.39 -6.42 -4.36
CA ARG A 49 -7.51 -5.53 -4.02
C ARG A 49 -7.91 -5.74 -2.57
N TYR A 50 -8.12 -4.63 -1.87
CA TYR A 50 -8.49 -4.60 -0.47
C TYR A 50 -9.65 -3.65 -0.22
N GLN A 51 -10.41 -3.96 0.83
CA GLN A 51 -11.49 -3.12 1.35
C GLN A 51 -11.11 -2.61 2.75
N ALA A 52 -11.35 -1.32 3.00
CA ALA A 52 -11.13 -0.70 4.29
C ALA A 52 -12.04 -1.32 5.35
N ILE A 53 -11.47 -1.57 6.54
CA ILE A 53 -12.20 -2.10 7.71
C ILE A 53 -12.11 -1.16 8.92
N ASP A 54 -11.62 0.05 8.69
CA ASP A 54 -11.42 1.11 9.69
C ASP A 54 -12.53 2.17 9.65
N SER A 55 -13.60 1.94 8.87
CA SER A 55 -14.70 2.88 8.63
C SER A 55 -14.30 4.22 7.97
N GLN A 56 -13.06 4.34 7.49
CA GLN A 56 -12.58 5.53 6.81
C GLN A 56 -12.73 5.42 5.28
N LYS A 57 -12.77 6.58 4.62
CA LYS A 57 -12.74 6.70 3.15
C LYS A 57 -11.36 7.20 2.69
N PRO A 58 -10.91 6.87 1.47
CA PRO A 58 -11.56 5.99 0.50
C PRO A 58 -11.62 4.53 0.96
N THR A 59 -12.66 3.81 0.55
CA THR A 59 -12.99 2.44 0.99
C THR A 59 -12.15 1.38 0.28
N TRP A 60 -11.77 1.62 -0.97
CA TRP A 60 -11.07 0.63 -1.79
C TRP A 60 -9.61 0.98 -1.96
N LEU A 61 -8.76 -0.02 -1.79
CA LEU A 61 -7.34 0.03 -2.07
C LEU A 61 -7.00 -1.01 -3.14
N MET A 62 -6.33 -0.56 -4.20
CA MET A 62 -5.65 -1.45 -5.15
C MET A 62 -4.15 -1.25 -5.02
N VAL A 63 -3.42 -2.34 -4.84
CA VAL A 63 -1.95 -2.37 -4.80
C VAL A 63 -1.47 -3.13 -6.02
N TYR A 64 -0.55 -2.52 -6.77
CA TYR A 64 0.24 -3.23 -7.77
C TYR A 64 1.70 -3.21 -7.35
N GLU A 65 2.31 -4.39 -7.32
CA GLU A 65 3.75 -4.55 -7.16
C GLU A 65 4.41 -4.28 -8.51
N THR A 66 5.44 -3.45 -8.53
CA THR A 66 6.22 -3.19 -9.74
C THR A 66 7.71 -3.42 -9.52
N THR A 67 8.45 -3.71 -10.59
CA THR A 67 9.92 -3.87 -10.52
C THR A 67 10.61 -2.62 -10.00
N ASP A 68 10.08 -1.45 -10.34
CA ASP A 68 10.53 -0.13 -9.92
C ASP A 68 9.39 0.89 -10.13
N ALA A 69 9.59 2.13 -9.68
CA ALA A 69 8.62 3.19 -9.88
C ALA A 69 8.43 3.59 -11.36
N ALA A 70 9.45 3.42 -12.22
CA ALA A 70 9.42 3.83 -13.62
C ALA A 70 8.50 2.93 -14.47
N ALA A 71 8.27 1.68 -14.08
CA ALA A 71 7.30 0.79 -14.73
C ALA A 71 5.90 1.44 -14.84
N ALA A 72 5.53 2.26 -13.85
CA ALA A 72 4.24 2.96 -13.77
C ALA A 72 4.05 4.10 -14.79
N ASP A 73 5.12 4.48 -15.50
CA ASP A 73 5.15 5.50 -16.56
C ASP A 73 5.83 4.98 -17.84
N SER A 74 5.99 3.67 -17.96
CA SER A 74 6.58 3.05 -19.14
C SER A 74 5.76 3.36 -20.40
N PRO A 75 6.40 3.39 -21.58
CA PRO A 75 5.67 3.49 -22.85
C PRO A 75 4.60 2.41 -23.02
N ALA A 76 4.85 1.19 -22.51
CA ALA A 76 3.88 0.10 -22.52
C ALA A 76 2.65 0.41 -21.65
N TYR A 77 2.85 1.01 -20.46
CA TYR A 77 1.74 1.47 -19.62
C TYR A 77 0.95 2.61 -20.28
N ALA A 78 1.62 3.54 -20.95
CA ALA A 78 0.97 4.61 -21.71
C ALA A 78 0.11 4.03 -22.85
N ALA A 79 0.66 3.11 -23.64
CA ALA A 79 -0.06 2.44 -24.72
C ALA A 79 -1.29 1.66 -24.20
N LEU A 80 -1.17 0.95 -23.08
CA LEU A 80 -2.29 0.27 -22.43
C LEU A 80 -3.43 1.25 -22.13
N ARG A 81 -3.10 2.42 -21.55
CA ARG A 81 -4.09 3.45 -21.20
C ARG A 81 -4.77 4.04 -22.43
N GLU A 82 -4.02 4.26 -23.52
CA GLU A 82 -4.55 4.77 -24.78
C GLU A 82 -5.50 3.77 -25.46
N SER A 83 -5.19 2.48 -25.37
CA SER A 83 -6.04 1.40 -25.90
C SER A 83 -7.16 0.96 -24.97
N ALA A 84 -7.29 1.57 -23.78
CA ALA A 84 -8.24 1.12 -22.77
C ALA A 84 -9.69 1.22 -23.29
N PRO A 85 -10.57 0.26 -22.95
CA PRO A 85 -11.98 0.32 -23.34
C PRO A 85 -12.64 1.62 -22.87
N ALA A 86 -13.58 2.16 -23.65
CA ALA A 86 -14.29 3.40 -23.30
C ALA A 86 -14.94 3.35 -21.90
N LYS A 87 -15.38 2.15 -21.48
CA LYS A 87 -15.93 1.87 -20.15
C LYS A 87 -14.95 2.19 -19.02
N ASP A 88 -13.64 1.98 -19.19
CA ASP A 88 -12.64 2.33 -18.16
C ASP A 88 -12.67 3.82 -17.86
N GLY A 89 -12.69 4.66 -18.90
CA GLY A 89 -12.78 6.10 -18.72
C GLY A 89 -14.10 6.53 -18.07
N GLU A 90 -15.20 5.85 -18.40
CA GLU A 90 -16.51 6.10 -17.81
C GLU A 90 -16.55 5.76 -16.31
N VAL A 91 -16.04 4.57 -15.94
CA VAL A 91 -15.94 4.11 -14.56
C VAL A 91 -15.06 5.05 -13.75
N LEU A 92 -13.83 5.33 -14.21
CA LEU A 92 -12.89 6.22 -13.51
C LEU A 92 -13.49 7.62 -13.30
N ARG A 93 -14.24 8.15 -14.27
CA ARG A 93 -14.92 9.44 -14.13
C ARG A 93 -16.06 9.42 -13.11
N SER A 94 -16.68 8.25 -12.89
CA SER A 94 -17.80 8.08 -11.97
C SER A 94 -17.40 7.90 -10.51
N LEU A 95 -16.14 7.55 -10.22
CA LEU A 95 -15.62 7.42 -8.86
C LEU A 95 -15.72 8.75 -8.12
N SER A 96 -16.13 8.70 -6.85
CA SER A 96 -16.27 9.91 -6.01
C SER A 96 -14.92 10.40 -5.48
N SER A 97 -13.94 9.50 -5.34
CA SER A 97 -12.52 9.86 -5.19
C SER A 97 -11.62 8.83 -5.87
N PHE A 98 -10.45 9.28 -6.34
CA PHE A 98 -9.47 8.44 -7.02
C PHE A 98 -8.09 9.09 -6.89
N SER A 99 -7.20 8.43 -6.16
CA SER A 99 -5.78 8.80 -6.02
C SER A 99 -4.94 7.63 -6.48
N ARG A 100 -4.04 7.84 -7.44
CA ARG A 100 -3.06 6.86 -7.90
C ARG A 100 -1.67 7.37 -7.58
N ARG A 101 -1.03 6.79 -6.58
CA ARG A 101 0.28 7.16 -6.06
C ARG A 101 1.32 6.14 -6.50
N ILE A 102 2.53 6.62 -6.76
CA ILE A 102 3.69 5.80 -7.12
C ILE A 102 4.72 5.96 -6.01
N TYR A 103 5.29 4.85 -5.55
CA TYR A 103 6.29 4.84 -4.50
C TYR A 103 7.54 4.04 -4.90
N ASN A 104 8.68 4.43 -4.35
CA ASN A 104 9.93 3.68 -4.40
C ASN A 104 10.07 2.82 -3.15
N HIS A 105 10.49 1.56 -3.31
CA HIS A 105 10.78 0.68 -2.18
C HIS A 105 12.12 1.02 -1.53
N ILE A 106 12.14 1.10 -0.19
CA ILE A 106 13.36 1.42 0.58
C ILE A 106 13.73 0.36 1.62
N GLY A 107 12.90 -0.66 1.86
CA GLY A 107 13.25 -1.73 2.79
C GLY A 107 12.16 -2.76 2.99
N THR A 108 12.55 -4.04 3.10
CA THR A 108 11.68 -5.18 3.42
C THR A 108 12.15 -5.83 4.71
N PHE A 109 11.19 -6.18 5.55
CA PHE A 109 11.40 -6.81 6.85
C PHE A 109 10.50 -8.04 6.94
N VAL A 110 11.04 -9.13 7.48
CA VAL A 110 10.34 -10.40 7.67
C VAL A 110 10.55 -10.87 9.11
N PRO A 111 9.66 -11.72 9.66
CA PRO A 111 9.89 -12.34 10.96
C PRO A 111 11.26 -13.01 11.04
N PRO A 112 11.90 -13.02 12.22
CA PRO A 112 13.16 -13.74 12.42
C PRO A 112 12.99 -15.25 12.19
N GLU A 113 11.82 -15.77 12.53
CA GLU A 113 11.40 -17.16 12.30
C GLU A 113 10.07 -17.14 11.54
N PRO A 114 10.09 -17.05 10.19
CA PRO A 114 8.87 -17.03 9.39
C PRO A 114 8.11 -18.37 9.52
N ASP A 115 6.80 -18.29 9.73
CA ASP A 115 5.93 -19.47 9.65
C ASP A 115 5.95 -20.02 8.21
N PRO A 116 6.40 -21.26 7.97
CA PRO A 116 6.46 -21.83 6.63
C PRO A 116 5.07 -22.05 6.00
N SER A 117 4.00 -22.03 6.80
CA SER A 117 2.62 -22.12 6.33
C SER A 117 2.01 -20.76 5.98
N ALA A 118 2.67 -19.66 6.36
CA ALA A 118 2.19 -18.33 6.06
C ALA A 118 2.24 -18.05 4.55
N SER A 119 1.15 -17.52 4.01
CA SER A 119 1.05 -17.09 2.62
C SER A 119 1.04 -15.57 2.51
N LEU A 120 1.73 -15.04 1.49
CA LEU A 120 1.61 -13.66 1.06
C LEU A 120 0.77 -13.59 -0.23
N PRO A 121 0.00 -12.51 -0.45
CA PRO A 121 -0.16 -11.34 0.42
C PRO A 121 -0.94 -11.65 1.70
N GLY A 122 -0.70 -10.87 2.75
CA GLY A 122 -1.43 -11.01 4.02
C GLY A 122 -2.94 -10.76 3.86
N ARG A 123 -3.75 -11.45 4.68
CA ARG A 123 -5.21 -11.29 4.70
C ARG A 123 -5.63 -9.89 5.14
N TYR A 124 -4.83 -9.26 5.99
CA TYR A 124 -5.00 -7.89 6.44
C TYR A 124 -3.77 -7.07 6.11
N LEU A 125 -4.00 -5.78 5.91
CA LEU A 125 -2.97 -4.84 5.52
C LEU A 125 -3.13 -3.57 6.35
N LEU A 126 -2.12 -3.28 7.17
CA LEU A 126 -2.01 -2.03 7.92
C LEU A 126 -1.07 -1.10 7.18
N ASN A 127 -1.62 0.01 6.70
CA ASN A 127 -0.85 1.10 6.11
C ASN A 127 -0.64 2.19 7.14
N VAL A 128 0.61 2.64 7.26
CA VAL A 128 0.95 3.80 8.08
C VAL A 128 1.77 4.74 7.23
N GLU A 129 1.26 5.96 7.04
CA GLU A 129 1.94 7.02 6.32
C GLU A 129 2.47 8.07 7.29
N PHE A 130 3.61 8.67 6.98
CA PHE A 130 4.25 9.69 7.81
C PHE A 130 4.86 10.83 7.00
N GLU A 131 4.73 12.04 7.54
CA GLU A 131 5.57 13.18 7.19
C GLU A 131 6.43 13.53 8.40
N VAL A 132 7.70 13.86 8.15
CA VAL A 132 8.73 14.04 9.18
C VAL A 132 9.53 15.30 8.85
N THR A 133 9.90 16.08 9.88
CA THR A 133 10.78 17.24 9.66
C THR A 133 12.15 16.81 9.13
N ALA A 134 12.81 17.71 8.38
CA ALA A 134 14.13 17.42 7.81
C ALA A 134 15.17 17.07 8.88
N GLU A 135 15.08 17.67 10.07
CA GLU A 135 16.00 17.46 11.18
C GLU A 135 15.86 16.06 11.80
N MET A 136 14.65 15.50 11.82
CA MET A 136 14.37 14.19 12.42
C MET A 136 14.40 13.05 11.39
N GLU A 137 14.50 13.35 10.10
CA GLU A 137 14.37 12.36 9.03
C GLU A 137 15.41 11.22 9.10
N ALA A 138 16.68 11.54 9.38
CA ALA A 138 17.72 10.53 9.51
C ALA A 138 17.46 9.60 10.73
N GLU A 139 17.07 10.20 11.85
CA GLU A 139 16.77 9.48 13.09
C GLU A 139 15.51 8.61 12.95
N PHE A 140 14.48 9.12 12.27
CA PHE A 140 13.25 8.38 11.95
C PHE A 140 13.55 7.12 11.14
N ASN A 141 14.38 7.23 10.10
CA ASN A 141 14.75 6.10 9.27
C ASN A 141 15.57 5.07 10.04
N LYS A 142 16.53 5.53 10.83
CA LYS A 142 17.36 4.67 11.69
C LYS A 142 16.51 3.92 12.72
N TRP A 143 15.59 4.61 13.39
CA TRP A 143 14.65 3.99 14.34
C TRP A 143 13.78 2.92 13.66
N TYR A 144 13.29 3.19 12.45
CA TYR A 144 12.51 2.22 11.69
C TYR A 144 13.30 0.94 11.41
N GLU A 145 14.57 1.08 11.00
CA GLU A 145 15.44 -0.04 10.62
C GLU A 145 15.94 -0.84 11.83
N GLU A 146 16.40 -0.15 12.88
CA GLU A 146 17.12 -0.77 14.00
C GLU A 146 16.21 -1.21 15.15
N GLU A 147 15.04 -0.58 15.35
CA GLU A 147 14.17 -0.86 16.49
C GLU A 147 12.73 -1.20 16.06
N HIS A 148 12.05 -0.31 15.34
CA HIS A 148 10.62 -0.42 15.13
C HIS A 148 10.21 -1.64 14.30
N MET A 149 10.78 -1.80 13.11
CA MET A 149 10.45 -2.95 12.25
C MET A 149 10.92 -4.28 12.84
N PRO A 150 12.13 -4.40 13.43
CA PRO A 150 12.53 -5.61 14.15
C PRO A 150 11.59 -5.98 15.31
N MET A 151 11.04 -5.01 16.04
CA MET A 151 10.05 -5.28 17.09
C MET A 151 8.70 -5.70 16.50
N LEU A 152 8.21 -5.00 15.47
CA LEU A 152 6.95 -5.36 14.80
C LEU A 152 7.01 -6.73 14.14
N ALA A 153 8.18 -7.14 13.62
CA ALA A 153 8.39 -8.45 13.02
C ALA A 153 8.24 -9.63 14.01
N ARG A 154 8.14 -9.34 15.31
CA ARG A 154 7.87 -10.33 16.37
C ARG A 154 6.40 -10.38 16.78
N VAL A 155 5.57 -9.47 16.27
CA VAL A 155 4.13 -9.46 16.59
C VAL A 155 3.48 -10.72 16.03
N PRO A 156 2.74 -11.49 16.85
CA PRO A 156 2.05 -12.69 16.38
C PRO A 156 1.13 -12.41 15.17
N GLY A 157 1.30 -13.18 14.10
CA GLY A 157 0.55 -13.03 12.84
C GLY A 157 1.05 -11.92 11.92
N TRP A 158 2.18 -11.26 12.22
CA TRP A 158 2.85 -10.34 11.31
C TRP A 158 3.69 -11.12 10.29
N LEU A 159 3.46 -10.88 9.00
CA LEU A 159 4.01 -11.70 7.92
C LEU A 159 5.16 -11.01 7.19
N ARG A 160 4.96 -9.73 6.86
CA ARG A 160 5.95 -8.93 6.12
C ARG A 160 5.69 -7.45 6.35
N GLY A 161 6.76 -6.68 6.43
CA GLY A 161 6.72 -5.23 6.50
C GLY A 161 7.55 -4.63 5.39
N ARG A 162 7.03 -3.61 4.72
CA ARG A 162 7.74 -2.93 3.63
C ARG A 162 7.62 -1.44 3.79
N ARG A 163 8.73 -0.74 3.55
CA ARG A 163 8.84 0.71 3.62
C ARG A 163 9.03 1.28 2.23
N PHE A 164 8.41 2.42 1.99
CA PHE A 164 8.42 3.10 0.72
C PHE A 164 8.52 4.62 0.91
N THR A 165 9.07 5.30 -0.10
CA THR A 165 9.02 6.76 -0.23
C THR A 165 8.15 7.15 -1.41
N PHE A 166 7.33 8.18 -1.21
CA PHE A 166 6.47 8.73 -2.25
C PHE A 166 7.32 9.31 -3.38
N GLU A 167 7.03 8.89 -4.61
CA GLU A 167 7.66 9.43 -5.82
C GLU A 167 6.77 10.54 -6.39
N LYS A 168 5.52 10.21 -6.71
CA LYS A 168 4.56 11.14 -7.31
C LYS A 168 3.13 10.61 -7.30
N GLU A 169 2.19 11.51 -7.50
CA GLU A 169 0.80 11.19 -7.82
C GLU A 169 0.58 11.28 -9.33
N SER A 170 -0.23 10.37 -9.87
CA SER A 170 -0.67 10.42 -11.26
C SER A 170 -1.58 11.63 -11.50
N PRO A 171 -1.41 12.37 -12.61
CA PRO A 171 -2.26 13.52 -12.93
C PRO A 171 -3.71 13.16 -13.26
N VAL A 172 -4.02 11.86 -13.37
CA VAL A 172 -5.38 11.36 -13.66
C VAL A 172 -6.20 11.20 -12.38
N GLY A 173 -5.57 11.39 -11.21
CA GLY A 173 -6.22 11.46 -9.91
C GLY A 173 -7.04 12.74 -9.70
N ARG A 174 -8.04 12.66 -8.82
CA ARG A 174 -8.72 13.84 -8.24
C ARG A 174 -8.31 14.03 -6.77
N GLY A 175 -7.19 13.43 -6.36
CA GLY A 175 -6.76 13.33 -4.98
C GLY A 175 -7.54 12.29 -4.17
N ASP A 176 -7.14 12.13 -2.91
CA ASP A 176 -7.94 11.41 -1.94
C ASP A 176 -9.24 12.17 -1.62
N ALA A 177 -10.25 11.44 -1.13
CA ALA A 177 -11.40 12.09 -0.55
C ALA A 177 -10.92 12.92 0.65
N ALA A 178 -11.12 14.24 0.58
CA ALA A 178 -10.94 15.22 1.67
C ALA A 178 -9.60 15.95 1.81
N GLY A 179 -8.79 16.06 0.73
CA GLY A 179 -7.69 17.03 0.72
C GLY A 179 -6.62 16.74 1.77
N GLN A 180 -6.40 15.47 2.09
CA GLN A 180 -5.28 15.10 2.96
C GLN A 180 -3.98 15.20 2.14
N PRO A 181 -2.90 15.71 2.75
CA PRO A 181 -1.61 15.72 2.08
C PRO A 181 -1.13 14.28 1.88
N ILE A 182 -0.56 13.99 0.71
CA ILE A 182 0.17 12.76 0.50
C ILE A 182 1.47 12.86 1.29
N LEU A 183 1.67 11.94 2.23
CA LEU A 183 2.83 11.97 3.11
C LEU A 183 4.02 11.24 2.48
N LYS A 184 5.24 11.71 2.77
CA LYS A 184 6.48 11.22 2.16
C LYS A 184 6.73 9.72 2.36
N TYR A 185 6.43 9.17 3.53
CA TYR A 185 6.74 7.78 3.87
C TYR A 185 5.49 6.93 3.95
N LEU A 186 5.57 5.70 3.44
CA LEU A 186 4.56 4.66 3.60
C LEU A 186 5.20 3.38 4.16
N ALA A 187 4.63 2.86 5.24
CA ALA A 187 4.90 1.52 5.74
C ALA A 187 3.66 0.65 5.52
N ILE A 188 3.86 -0.49 4.85
CA ILE A 188 2.82 -1.51 4.63
C ILE A 188 3.18 -2.72 5.49
N HIS A 189 2.26 -3.14 6.35
CA HIS A 189 2.37 -4.35 7.13
C HIS A 189 1.32 -5.36 6.68
N GLU A 190 1.77 -6.52 6.23
CA GLU A 190 0.93 -7.65 5.86
C GLU A 190 0.77 -8.56 7.07
N LEU A 191 -0.48 -8.86 7.40
CA LEU A 191 -0.89 -9.51 8.64
C LEU A 191 -1.84 -10.68 8.32
N GLU A 192 -1.75 -11.74 9.10
CA GLU A 192 -2.66 -12.88 9.02
C GLU A 192 -4.02 -12.58 9.68
N ASN A 193 -4.00 -11.80 10.75
CA ASN A 193 -5.16 -11.44 11.55
C ASN A 193 -5.21 -9.93 11.84
N ASN A 194 -6.35 -9.44 12.38
CA ASN A 194 -6.56 -8.03 12.70
C ASN A 194 -6.57 -7.74 14.21
N SER A 195 -5.97 -8.61 15.04
CA SER A 195 -5.89 -8.44 16.50
C SER A 195 -4.51 -7.99 16.97
N PHE A 196 -3.62 -7.60 16.06
CA PHE A 196 -2.24 -7.20 16.36
C PHE A 196 -2.14 -6.12 17.46
N ALA A 197 -3.09 -5.19 17.52
CA ALA A 197 -3.09 -4.08 18.47
C ALA A 197 -3.27 -4.52 19.94
N GLU A 198 -3.82 -5.71 20.16
CA GLU A 198 -4.07 -6.26 21.49
C GLU A 198 -2.83 -6.96 22.08
N THR A 199 -1.85 -7.29 21.23
CA THR A 199 -0.64 -8.04 21.60
C THR A 199 0.31 -7.19 22.44
N GLU A 200 1.04 -7.84 23.35
CA GLU A 200 2.05 -7.16 24.18
C GLU A 200 3.26 -6.75 23.34
N GLU A 201 3.58 -7.50 22.28
CA GLU A 201 4.64 -7.19 21.33
C GLU A 201 4.37 -5.88 20.59
N PHE A 202 3.14 -5.68 20.11
CA PHE A 202 2.77 -4.44 19.44
C PHE A 202 2.79 -3.26 20.41
N LYS A 203 2.22 -3.42 21.61
CA LYS A 203 2.25 -2.40 22.67
C LYS A 203 3.68 -2.00 23.01
N ALA A 204 4.59 -2.96 23.17
CA ALA A 204 6.00 -2.69 23.39
C ALA A 204 6.64 -1.93 22.22
N ALA A 205 6.38 -2.33 20.97
CA ALA A 205 6.93 -1.71 19.76
C ALA A 205 6.53 -0.24 19.58
N VAL A 206 5.42 0.21 20.18
CA VAL A 206 4.92 1.59 20.08
C VAL A 206 5.12 2.41 21.35
N SER A 207 5.80 1.88 22.37
CA SER A 207 6.00 2.53 23.67
C SER A 207 7.49 2.70 24.06
N THR A 208 8.43 2.52 23.13
CA THR A 208 9.85 2.71 23.42
C THR A 208 10.21 4.20 23.62
N PRO A 209 11.25 4.51 24.42
CA PRO A 209 11.77 5.87 24.52
C PRO A 209 12.25 6.43 23.18
N TRP A 210 12.81 5.60 22.30
CA TRP A 210 13.28 6.04 20.99
C TRP A 210 12.11 6.44 20.08
N ARG A 211 11.05 5.63 20.03
CA ARG A 211 9.80 5.99 19.37
C ARG A 211 9.26 7.32 19.88
N ALA A 212 9.30 7.57 21.19
CA ALA A 212 8.83 8.82 21.78
C ALA A 212 9.61 10.04 21.25
N ARG A 213 10.94 9.95 21.18
CA ARG A 213 11.79 11.01 20.59
C ARG A 213 11.50 11.23 19.11
N VAL A 214 11.41 10.16 18.32
CA VAL A 214 11.12 10.25 16.88
C VAL A 214 9.76 10.91 16.62
N ALA A 215 8.77 10.65 17.49
CA ALA A 215 7.45 11.23 17.36
C ALA A 215 7.43 12.77 17.47
N GLU A 216 8.44 13.38 18.09
CA GLU A 216 8.57 14.85 18.17
C GLU A 216 8.79 15.49 16.79
N GLY A 217 9.37 14.76 15.84
CA GLY A 217 9.58 15.23 14.47
C GLY A 217 8.49 14.82 13.47
N ILE A 218 7.44 14.12 13.90
CA ILE A 218 6.34 13.71 13.01
C ILE A 218 5.34 14.87 12.86
N THR A 219 5.18 15.35 11.62
CA THR A 219 4.27 16.47 11.28
C THR A 219 3.00 16.01 10.59
N GLY A 220 2.98 14.79 10.07
CA GLY A 220 1.81 14.17 9.45
C GLY A 220 1.79 12.68 9.73
N LYS A 221 0.60 12.13 9.97
CA LYS A 221 0.40 10.70 10.14
C LYS A 221 -0.96 10.29 9.59
N SER A 222 -0.97 9.20 8.81
CA SER A 222 -2.19 8.49 8.46
C SER A 222 -2.04 7.02 8.81
N MET A 223 -3.13 6.39 9.26
CA MET A 223 -3.14 4.97 9.57
C MET A 223 -4.45 4.38 9.06
N ARG A 224 -4.33 3.38 8.19
CA ARG A 224 -5.47 2.76 7.51
C ARG A 224 -5.35 1.25 7.58
N THR A 225 -6.47 0.57 7.83
CA THR A 225 -6.51 -0.90 7.90
C THR A 225 -7.45 -1.44 6.83
N PHE A 226 -6.96 -2.40 6.06
CA PHE A 226 -7.69 -3.02 4.98
C PHE A 226 -7.69 -4.55 5.10
N LYS A 227 -8.70 -5.19 4.50
CA LYS A 227 -8.83 -6.64 4.36
C LYS A 227 -8.74 -7.01 2.89
N LEU A 228 -7.93 -8.03 2.57
CA LEU A 228 -7.78 -8.55 1.22
C LEU A 228 -9.11 -9.11 0.73
N THR A 229 -9.54 -8.67 -0.45
CA THR A 229 -10.72 -9.21 -1.13
C THR A 229 -10.32 -10.07 -2.33
N ARG A 230 -9.23 -9.71 -3.02
CA ARG A 230 -8.79 -10.42 -4.22
C ARG A 230 -7.28 -10.33 -4.43
N VAL A 231 -6.69 -11.44 -4.85
CA VAL A 231 -5.39 -11.46 -5.55
C VAL A 231 -5.69 -11.65 -7.02
N ILE A 232 -5.18 -10.75 -7.86
CA ILE A 232 -5.30 -10.83 -9.30
C ILE A 232 -3.99 -11.42 -9.81
N GLU A 233 -4.07 -12.62 -10.36
CA GLU A 233 -2.92 -13.34 -10.89
C GLU A 233 -2.65 -12.94 -12.34
N LYS A 234 -1.37 -13.00 -12.73
CA LYS A 234 -0.96 -12.83 -14.12
C LYS A 234 -1.36 -14.09 -14.88
N SER A 235 -2.17 -13.94 -15.92
CA SER A 235 -2.53 -15.02 -16.85
C SER A 235 -1.37 -15.45 -17.72
#